data_AF-A0A396TXV9-F1
#
_entry.id   AF-A0A396TXV9-F1
#
_cell.length_a   1.000
_cell.length_b   1.000
_cell.length_c   1.000
_cell.angle_alpha   90.00
_cell.angle_beta   90.00
_cell.angle_gamma   90.00
#
_symmetry.space_group_name_H-M   'P 1'
#
loop_
_entity.id
_entity.type
_entity.pdbx_description
1 polymer ?
#
loop_
_entity_poly.entity_id
_entity_poly.type
_entity_poly.pdbx_seq_one_letter_code
_entity_poly.pdbx_strand_id
1 'polypeptide(L)'
;MSISLGWIGSLLYLIGHAYISMVKSWSPKIYYASNLIAALSLVISSLILFSYQAAVINSFWALISILLLKKIDISKVPVSKRSFYIGSVAIIGWCAFVGYDSGWKSTNFYTVLGWSSSYAFCLSYFLFCSKKVTHIKYLLINIYAAGAIMPILWVQQNWPVFSLEVCWVAISAYGVYARMDEVHLID
;
A
#
# COMPACT_ATOMS: atom_id res chain seq x y z
N MET A 1 -21.05 11.90 -5.54
CA MET A 1 -20.37 12.44 -4.35
C MET A 1 -19.21 11.55 -3.88
N SER A 2 -19.40 10.23 -3.70
CA SER A 2 -18.32 9.29 -3.29
C SER A 2 -17.14 9.23 -4.28
N ILE A 3 -17.42 9.22 -5.59
CA ILE A 3 -16.40 9.15 -6.64
C ILE A 3 -15.48 10.39 -6.61
N SER A 4 -16.04 11.58 -6.50
CA SER A 4 -15.28 12.84 -6.44
C SER A 4 -14.38 12.90 -5.20
N LEU A 5 -14.87 12.46 -4.04
CA LEU A 5 -14.08 12.39 -2.81
C LEU A 5 -12.91 11.41 -2.96
N GLY A 6 -13.15 10.25 -3.58
CA GLY A 6 -12.09 9.27 -3.82
C GLY A 6 -10.99 9.81 -4.75
N TRP A 7 -11.37 10.54 -5.80
CA TRP A 7 -10.40 11.18 -6.71
C TRP A 7 -9.57 12.25 -6.02
N ILE A 8 -10.20 13.09 -5.17
CA ILE A 8 -9.47 14.07 -4.35
C ILE A 8 -8.41 13.36 -3.50
N GLY A 9 -8.78 12.29 -2.81
CA GLY A 9 -7.83 11.53 -1.99
C GLY A 9 -6.69 10.92 -2.80
N SER A 10 -6.99 10.32 -3.95
CA SER A 10 -5.99 9.71 -4.83
C SER A 10 -5.00 10.74 -5.38
N LEU A 11 -5.51 11.89 -5.85
CA LEU A 11 -4.69 13.00 -6.34
C LEU A 11 -3.82 13.59 -5.22
N LEU A 12 -4.36 13.75 -4.01
CA LEU A 12 -3.59 14.24 -2.87
C LEU A 12 -2.42 13.31 -2.53
N TYR A 13 -2.59 11.99 -2.59
CA TYR A 13 -1.47 11.07 -2.40
C TYR A 13 -0.39 11.22 -3.47
N LEU A 14 -0.78 11.32 -4.74
CA LEU A 14 0.19 11.48 -5.84
C LEU A 14 0.91 12.83 -5.76
N ILE A 15 0.19 13.91 -5.46
CA ILE A 15 0.77 15.23 -5.21
C ILE A 15 1.69 15.18 -3.99
N GLY A 16 1.30 14.50 -2.91
CA GLY A 16 2.12 14.30 -1.73
C GLY A 16 3.42 13.56 -2.05
N HIS A 17 3.35 12.52 -2.88
CA HIS A 17 4.54 11.82 -3.37
C HIS A 17 5.42 12.73 -4.24
N ALA A 18 4.84 13.46 -5.18
CA ALA A 18 5.58 14.42 -6.00
C ALA A 18 6.26 15.51 -5.14
N TYR A 19 5.57 16.00 -4.10
CA TYR A 19 6.08 17.00 -3.18
C TYR A 19 7.35 16.52 -2.47
N ILE A 20 7.35 15.34 -1.87
CA ILE A 20 8.54 14.81 -1.17
C ILE A 20 9.67 14.44 -2.14
N SER A 21 9.34 14.09 -3.39
CA SER A 21 10.32 13.70 -4.40
C SER A 21 10.99 14.91 -5.07
N MET A 22 10.29 16.04 -5.21
CA MET A 22 10.77 17.21 -5.95
C MET A 22 11.21 18.38 -5.06
N VAL A 23 10.66 18.51 -3.85
CA VAL A 23 10.95 19.64 -2.96
C VAL A 23 12.00 19.25 -1.92
N LYS A 24 13.22 19.77 -2.07
CA LYS A 24 14.36 19.46 -1.16
C LYS A 24 14.06 19.80 0.31
N SER A 25 13.38 20.92 0.55
CA SER A 25 13.02 21.42 1.89
C SER A 25 11.55 21.15 2.25
N TRP A 26 11.06 19.95 1.92
CA TRP A 26 9.69 19.56 2.20
C TRP A 26 9.37 19.60 3.71
N SER A 27 8.12 19.94 4.04
CA SER A 27 7.65 20.02 5.43
C SER A 27 6.94 18.72 5.85
N PRO A 28 7.43 18.02 6.88
CA PRO A 28 6.76 16.82 7.41
C PRO A 28 5.32 17.08 7.84
N LYS A 29 5.05 18.23 8.47
CA LYS A 29 3.71 18.57 8.93
C LYS A 29 2.73 18.70 7.76
N ILE A 30 3.13 19.36 6.67
CA ILE A 30 2.29 19.55 5.49
C ILE A 30 2.05 18.20 4.80
N TYR A 31 3.11 17.43 4.60
CA TYR A 31 3.02 16.12 3.95
C TYR A 31 2.09 15.15 4.71
N TYR A 32 2.32 14.95 6.00
CA TYR A 32 1.50 14.01 6.77
C TYR A 32 0.07 14.52 7.02
N ALA A 33 -0.17 15.83 7.10
CA ALA A 33 -1.53 16.36 7.15
C ALA A 33 -2.28 16.14 5.82
N SER A 34 -1.61 16.36 4.69
CA SER A 34 -2.17 16.10 3.36
C SER A 34 -2.47 14.61 3.16
N ASN A 35 -1.52 13.73 3.52
CA ASN A 35 -1.73 12.28 3.50
C ASN A 35 -2.87 11.84 4.41
N LEU A 36 -3.03 12.43 5.59
CA LEU A 36 -4.15 12.11 6.47
C LEU A 36 -5.50 12.43 5.82
N ILE A 37 -5.62 13.60 5.19
CA ILE A 37 -6.83 13.99 4.46
C ILE A 37 -7.08 13.05 3.28
N ALA A 38 -6.02 12.72 2.53
CA ALA A 38 -6.09 11.78 1.41
C ALA A 38 -6.59 10.39 1.86
N ALA A 39 -5.97 9.86 2.90
CA ALA A 39 -6.29 8.57 3.51
C ALA A 39 -7.75 8.54 3.98
N LEU A 40 -8.19 9.52 4.77
CA LEU A 40 -9.56 9.57 5.30
C LEU A 40 -10.60 9.70 4.18
N SER A 41 -10.30 10.49 3.14
CA SER A 41 -11.16 10.61 1.95
C SER A 41 -11.35 9.25 1.26
N LEU A 42 -10.26 8.50 1.11
CA LEU A 42 -10.27 7.17 0.51
C LEU A 42 -10.89 6.09 1.40
N VAL A 43 -10.76 6.19 2.72
CA VAL A 43 -11.49 5.31 3.66
C VAL A 43 -13.00 5.51 3.47
N ILE A 44 -13.48 6.75 3.53
CA ILE A 44 -14.90 7.07 3.42
C ILE A 44 -15.43 6.61 2.05
N SER A 45 -14.74 6.96 0.96
CA SER A 45 -15.19 6.57 -0.39
C SER A 45 -15.19 5.05 -0.58
N SER A 46 -14.18 4.34 -0.04
CA SER A 46 -14.08 2.89 -0.16
C SER A 46 -15.14 2.16 0.66
N LEU A 47 -15.48 2.65 1.86
CA LEU A 47 -16.55 2.07 2.68
C LEU A 47 -17.92 2.21 2.01
N ILE A 48 -18.20 3.32 1.33
CA ILE A 48 -19.43 3.50 0.53
C ILE A 48 -19.53 2.46 -0.60
N LEU A 49 -18.41 2.04 -1.16
CA LEU A 49 -18.32 1.03 -2.22
C LEU A 49 -18.14 -0.40 -1.70
N PHE A 50 -18.24 -0.62 -0.38
CA PHE A 50 -17.95 -1.92 0.26
C PHE A 50 -16.55 -2.48 -0.08
N SER A 51 -15.60 -1.59 -0.39
CA SER A 51 -14.22 -1.90 -0.75
C SER A 51 -13.35 -1.98 0.52
N TYR A 52 -13.59 -3.02 1.32
CA TYR A 52 -13.01 -3.15 2.66
C TYR A 52 -11.47 -3.23 2.65
N GLN A 53 -10.88 -3.92 1.67
CA GLN A 53 -9.43 -4.06 1.55
C GLN A 53 -8.75 -2.70 1.34
N ALA A 54 -9.33 -1.87 0.46
CA ALA A 54 -8.88 -0.49 0.25
C ALA A 54 -9.10 0.36 1.50
N ALA A 55 -10.25 0.22 2.17
CA ALA A 55 -10.53 0.94 3.40
C ALA A 55 -9.53 0.60 4.51
N VAL A 56 -9.12 -0.67 4.65
CA VAL A 56 -8.11 -1.08 5.62
C VAL A 56 -6.74 -0.48 5.30
N ILE A 57 -6.29 -0.57 4.05
CA ILE A 57 -5.00 0.03 3.63
C ILE A 57 -4.98 1.53 3.90
N ASN A 58 -6.06 2.23 3.54
CA ASN A 58 -6.13 3.68 3.76
C ASN A 58 -6.30 4.04 5.24
N SER A 59 -6.99 3.22 6.04
CA SER A 59 -7.06 3.42 7.50
C SER A 59 -5.69 3.25 8.15
N PHE A 60 -4.90 2.29 7.67
CA PHE A 60 -3.50 2.14 8.06
C PHE A 60 -2.71 3.42 7.77
N TRP A 61 -2.79 3.96 6.56
CA TRP A 61 -2.08 5.19 6.21
C TRP A 61 -2.57 6.43 6.97
N ALA A 62 -3.87 6.51 7.28
CA ALA A 62 -4.41 7.53 8.18
C ALA A 62 -3.77 7.43 9.58
N LEU A 63 -3.69 6.22 10.13
CA LEU A 63 -3.03 5.95 11.42
C LEU A 63 -1.55 6.34 11.37
N ILE A 64 -0.79 5.90 10.36
CA ILE A 64 0.62 6.26 10.18
C ILE A 64 0.80 7.79 10.14
N SER A 65 -0.05 8.49 9.41
CA SER A 65 -0.01 9.95 9.31
C SER A 65 -0.26 10.62 10.67
N ILE A 66 -1.24 10.14 11.45
CA ILE A 66 -1.50 10.62 12.81
C ILE A 66 -0.29 10.39 13.73
N LEU A 67 0.30 9.20 13.70
CA LEU A 67 1.45 8.86 14.53
C LEU A 67 2.65 9.77 14.20
N LEU A 68 2.93 10.00 12.91
CA LEU A 68 4.04 10.84 12.47
C LEU A 68 3.80 12.33 12.75
N LEU A 69 2.56 12.82 12.65
CA LEU A 69 2.20 14.17 13.10
C LEU A 69 2.43 14.35 14.60
N LYS A 70 2.22 13.30 15.40
CA LYS A 70 2.54 13.27 16.84
C LYS A 70 4.01 12.97 17.14
N LYS A 71 4.87 12.84 16.12
CA LYS A 71 6.30 12.50 16.25
C LYS A 71 6.54 11.16 16.96
N ILE A 72 5.61 10.22 16.83
CA ILE A 72 5.78 8.87 17.36
C ILE A 72 6.71 8.09 16.42
N ASP A 73 7.71 7.45 17.00
CA ASP A 73 8.69 6.66 16.27
C ASP A 73 8.11 5.30 15.87
N ILE A 74 7.73 5.19 14.59
CA ILE A 74 7.14 3.98 14.00
C ILE A 74 8.15 2.83 13.91
N SER A 75 9.46 3.11 13.90
CA SER A 75 10.49 2.07 13.81
C SER A 75 10.48 1.12 15.03
N LYS A 76 9.87 1.55 16.14
CA LYS A 76 9.75 0.78 17.38
C LYS A 76 8.58 -0.20 17.41
N VAL A 77 7.70 -0.20 16.41
CA VAL A 77 6.59 -1.15 16.35
C VAL A 77 7.16 -2.58 16.18
N PRO A 78 6.84 -3.53 17.08
CA PRO A 78 7.51 -4.83 17.14
C PRO A 78 6.97 -5.80 16.09
N VAL A 79 7.30 -5.59 14.81
CA VAL A 79 7.01 -6.56 13.74
C VAL A 79 8.21 -7.47 13.51
N SER A 80 8.01 -8.78 13.64
CA SER A 80 9.04 -9.79 13.38
C SER A 80 9.11 -10.13 11.90
N LYS A 81 10.34 -10.16 11.35
CA LYS A 81 10.60 -10.60 9.97
C LYS A 81 10.13 -12.05 9.76
N ARG A 82 10.36 -12.92 10.74
CA ARG A 82 9.93 -14.33 10.68
C ARG A 82 8.41 -14.44 10.63
N SER A 83 7.71 -13.75 11.51
CA SER A 83 6.24 -13.75 11.54
C SER A 83 5.65 -13.20 10.25
N PHE A 84 6.26 -12.15 9.68
CA PHE A 84 5.86 -11.60 8.39
C PHE A 84 5.98 -12.63 7.25
N TYR A 85 7.11 -13.32 7.10
CA TYR A 85 7.25 -14.30 6.02
C TYR A 85 6.39 -15.55 6.22
N ILE A 86 6.21 -16.02 7.46
CA ILE A 86 5.27 -17.12 7.74
C ILE A 86 3.84 -16.71 7.36
N GLY A 87 3.41 -15.50 7.74
CA GLY A 87 2.11 -14.98 7.35
C GLY A 87 1.97 -14.80 5.84
N SER A 88 3.03 -14.37 5.14
CA SER A 88 3.06 -14.30 3.67
C SER A 88 2.86 -15.67 3.03
N VAL A 89 3.54 -16.71 3.51
CA VAL A 89 3.37 -18.07 2.99
C VAL A 89 1.96 -18.58 3.26
N ALA A 90 1.42 -18.34 4.47
CA ALA A 90 0.07 -18.75 4.82
C ALA A 90 -0.99 -18.06 3.95
N ILE A 91 -0.90 -16.74 3.74
CA ILE A 91 -1.89 -15.99 2.96
C ILE A 91 -1.79 -16.31 1.46
N ILE A 92 -0.58 -16.55 0.93
CA ILE A 92 -0.38 -17.00 -0.46
C ILE A 92 -0.94 -18.42 -0.64
N GLY A 93 -0.68 -19.33 0.31
CA GLY A 93 -1.26 -20.67 0.31
C GLY A 93 -2.79 -20.63 0.35
N TRP A 94 -3.37 -19.73 1.16
CA TRP A 94 -4.81 -19.50 1.20
C TRP A 94 -5.36 -18.93 -0.12
N CYS A 95 -4.65 -17.97 -0.74
CA CYS A 95 -5.00 -17.48 -2.08
C CYS A 95 -5.03 -18.62 -3.10
N ALA A 96 -4.02 -19.49 -3.08
CA ALA A 96 -3.92 -20.62 -4.01
C ALA A 96 -5.04 -21.64 -3.80
N PHE A 97 -5.36 -21.95 -2.54
CA PHE A 97 -6.48 -22.82 -2.19
C PHE A 97 -7.82 -22.26 -2.70
N VAL A 98 -8.12 -21.00 -2.42
CA VAL A 98 -9.36 -20.34 -2.86
C VAL A 98 -9.41 -20.21 -4.39
N GLY A 99 -8.27 -19.95 -5.04
CA GLY A 99 -8.17 -19.92 -6.49
C GLY A 99 -8.43 -21.26 -7.15
N TYR A 100 -8.00 -22.36 -6.53
CA TYR A 100 -8.31 -23.72 -6.96
C TYR A 100 -9.79 -24.09 -6.72
N ASP A 101 -10.31 -23.83 -5.53
CA ASP A 101 -11.67 -24.20 -5.11
C ASP A 101 -12.76 -23.38 -5.81
N SER A 102 -12.64 -22.06 -5.79
CA SER A 102 -13.64 -21.13 -6.33
C SER A 102 -13.32 -20.66 -7.75
N GLY A 103 -12.13 -20.96 -8.28
CA GLY A 103 -11.64 -20.53 -9.59
C GLY A 103 -10.87 -19.20 -9.58
N TRP A 104 -9.79 -19.14 -10.38
CA TRP A 104 -8.84 -18.02 -10.45
C TRP A 104 -9.39 -16.69 -10.98
N LYS A 105 -10.63 -16.67 -11.47
CA LYS A 105 -11.33 -15.46 -11.92
C LYS A 105 -12.52 -15.09 -11.04
N SER A 106 -12.73 -15.80 -9.94
CA SER A 106 -13.86 -15.58 -9.05
C SER A 106 -13.65 -14.34 -8.17
N THR A 107 -14.76 -13.71 -7.78
CA THR A 107 -14.74 -12.61 -6.80
C THR A 107 -14.18 -13.08 -5.45
N ASN A 108 -14.35 -14.35 -5.07
CA ASN A 108 -13.77 -14.92 -3.85
C ASN A 108 -12.24 -14.92 -3.90
N PHE A 109 -11.66 -15.40 -5.00
CA PHE A 109 -10.20 -15.35 -5.21
C PHE A 109 -9.69 -13.91 -5.17
N TYR A 110 -10.33 -12.98 -5.90
CA TYR A 110 -9.93 -11.57 -5.90
C TYR A 110 -10.05 -10.93 -4.50
N THR A 111 -11.07 -11.30 -3.72
CA THR A 111 -11.28 -10.81 -2.35
C THR A 111 -10.11 -11.20 -1.45
N VAL A 112 -9.69 -12.47 -1.52
CA VAL A 112 -8.57 -12.99 -0.73
C VAL A 112 -7.23 -12.42 -1.20
N LEU A 113 -7.05 -12.26 -2.51
CA LEU A 113 -5.89 -11.57 -3.09
C LEU A 113 -5.82 -10.08 -2.67
N GLY A 114 -6.97 -9.42 -2.54
CA GLY A 114 -7.04 -8.07 -1.97
C GLY A 114 -6.60 -8.03 -0.51
N TRP A 115 -6.96 -9.03 0.30
CA TRP A 115 -6.51 -9.12 1.69
C TRP A 115 -5.01 -9.42 1.80
N SER A 116 -4.45 -10.20 0.87
CA SER A 116 -3.00 -10.43 0.82
C SER A 116 -2.24 -9.14 0.50
N SER A 117 -2.80 -8.28 -0.34
CA SER A 117 -2.28 -6.92 -0.55
C SER A 117 -2.32 -6.09 0.73
N SER A 118 -3.46 -6.00 1.43
CA SER A 118 -3.56 -5.22 2.67
C SER A 118 -2.54 -5.67 3.71
N TYR A 119 -2.37 -6.98 3.87
CA TYR A 119 -1.34 -7.57 4.71
C TYR A 119 0.08 -7.12 4.30
N ALA A 120 0.40 -7.24 3.01
CA ALA A 120 1.71 -6.92 2.47
C ALA A 120 2.05 -5.43 2.59
N PHE A 121 1.12 -4.52 2.25
CA PHE A 121 1.31 -3.08 2.40
C PHE A 121 1.59 -2.69 3.84
N CYS A 122 0.72 -3.09 4.77
CA CYS A 122 0.77 -2.58 6.14
C CYS A 122 2.01 -3.08 6.88
N LEU A 123 2.30 -4.38 6.81
CA LEU A 123 3.39 -4.97 7.59
C LEU A 123 4.76 -4.73 6.96
N SER A 124 4.86 -4.67 5.63
CA SER A 124 6.14 -4.37 4.99
C SER A 124 6.61 -2.96 5.29
N TYR A 125 5.70 -1.99 5.44
CA TYR A 125 6.03 -0.63 5.87
C TYR A 125 6.69 -0.61 7.25
N PHE A 126 6.15 -1.33 8.25
CA PHE A 126 6.78 -1.42 9.56
C PHE A 126 8.16 -2.10 9.52
N LEU A 127 8.32 -3.15 8.71
CA LEU A 127 9.62 -3.78 8.52
C LEU A 127 10.63 -2.85 7.84
N PHE A 128 10.17 -2.04 6.88
CA PHE A 128 10.98 -1.04 6.20
C PHE A 128 11.42 0.07 7.16
N CYS A 129 10.48 0.66 7.93
CA CYS A 129 10.78 1.68 8.94
C CYS A 129 11.76 1.18 10.01
N SER A 130 11.68 -0.10 10.38
CA SER A 130 12.60 -0.74 11.34
C SER A 130 13.89 -1.28 10.71
N LYS A 131 14.17 -0.95 9.44
CA LYS A 131 15.37 -1.39 8.68
C LYS A 131 15.55 -2.91 8.60
N LYS A 132 14.48 -3.70 8.75
CA LYS A 132 14.50 -5.17 8.68
C LYS A 132 14.40 -5.71 7.25
N VAL A 133 14.03 -4.85 6.30
CA VAL A 133 13.91 -5.14 4.87
C VAL A 133 14.63 -4.05 4.08
N THR A 134 15.36 -4.44 3.02
CA THR A 134 16.07 -3.49 2.15
C THR A 134 15.10 -2.67 1.31
N HIS A 135 15.56 -1.53 0.81
CA HIS A 135 14.70 -0.65 0.00
C HIS A 135 14.15 -1.36 -1.25
N ILE A 136 14.98 -2.10 -1.99
CA ILE A 136 14.55 -2.88 -3.17
C ILE A 136 13.49 -3.92 -2.79
N LYS A 137 13.70 -4.68 -1.69
CA LYS A 137 12.71 -5.68 -1.25
C LYS A 137 11.39 -5.04 -0.85
N TYR A 138 11.42 -3.89 -0.19
CA TYR A 138 10.22 -3.12 0.12
C TYR A 138 9.47 -2.69 -1.15
N LEU A 139 10.19 -2.17 -2.15
CA LEU A 139 9.59 -1.79 -3.44
C LEU A 139 8.99 -2.98 -4.19
N LEU A 140 9.65 -4.15 -4.20
CA LEU A 140 9.10 -5.37 -4.80
C LEU A 140 7.82 -5.83 -4.07
N ILE A 141 7.78 -5.73 -2.75
CA ILE A 141 6.57 -6.03 -1.97
C ILE A 141 5.45 -5.03 -2.30
N ASN A 142 5.77 -3.74 -2.51
CA ASN A 142 4.78 -2.74 -2.92
C ASN A 142 4.26 -2.99 -4.33
N ILE A 143 5.10 -3.40 -5.29
CA ILE A 143 4.63 -3.82 -6.64
C ILE A 143 3.61 -4.95 -6.50
N TYR A 144 3.93 -5.97 -5.70
CA TYR A 144 3.01 -7.07 -5.43
C TYR A 144 1.72 -6.58 -4.77
N ALA A 145 1.82 -5.81 -3.69
CA ALA A 145 0.66 -5.37 -2.93
C ALA A 145 -0.27 -4.48 -3.77
N ALA A 146 0.28 -3.49 -4.47
CA ALA A 146 -0.48 -2.61 -5.35
C ALA A 146 -1.14 -3.40 -6.49
N GLY A 147 -0.42 -4.34 -7.11
CA GLY A 147 -0.97 -5.18 -8.18
C GLY A 147 -2.03 -6.18 -7.71
N ALA A 148 -1.83 -6.81 -6.55
CA ALA A 148 -2.70 -7.86 -6.03
C ALA A 148 -4.11 -7.37 -5.68
N ILE A 149 -4.26 -6.11 -5.24
CA ILE A 149 -5.59 -5.57 -4.91
C ILE A 149 -6.38 -5.11 -6.14
N MET A 150 -5.73 -4.81 -7.27
CA MET A 150 -6.38 -4.27 -8.47
C MET A 150 -7.60 -5.08 -8.95
N PRO A 151 -7.59 -6.43 -9.03
CA PRO A 151 -8.73 -7.18 -9.52
C PRO A 151 -10.01 -6.96 -8.69
N ILE A 152 -9.89 -6.90 -7.36
CA ILE A 152 -11.07 -6.68 -6.51
C ILE A 152 -11.55 -5.22 -6.59
N LEU A 153 -10.63 -4.25 -6.73
CA LEU A 153 -11.01 -2.84 -6.94
C LEU A 153 -11.74 -2.64 -8.25
N TRP A 154 -11.34 -3.35 -9.30
CA TRP A 154 -12.03 -3.34 -10.60
C TRP A 154 -13.47 -3.85 -10.46
N VAL A 155 -13.67 -5.01 -9.82
CA VAL A 155 -15.00 -5.57 -9.58
C VAL A 155 -15.88 -4.64 -8.74
N GLN A 156 -15.31 -4.00 -7.72
CA GLN A 156 -15.99 -3.04 -6.85
C GLN A 156 -16.16 -1.64 -7.47
N GLN A 157 -15.64 -1.42 -8.68
CA GLN A 157 -15.64 -0.12 -9.35
C GLN A 157 -15.01 1.01 -8.50
N ASN A 158 -14.03 0.68 -7.66
CA ASN A 158 -13.30 1.65 -6.85
C ASN A 158 -12.18 2.29 -7.69
N TRP A 159 -12.60 3.00 -8.75
CA TRP A 159 -11.71 3.59 -9.75
C TRP A 159 -10.63 4.51 -9.18
N PRO A 160 -10.90 5.37 -8.19
CA PRO A 160 -9.86 6.23 -7.64
C PRO A 160 -8.71 5.43 -7.02
N VAL A 161 -9.03 4.43 -6.17
CA VAL A 161 -8.01 3.57 -5.57
C VAL A 161 -7.34 2.71 -6.63
N PHE A 162 -8.10 2.13 -7.57
CA PHE A 162 -7.53 1.34 -8.67
C PHE A 162 -6.46 2.14 -9.44
N SER A 163 -6.77 3.37 -9.85
CA SER A 163 -5.83 4.24 -10.56
C SER A 163 -4.63 4.63 -9.70
N LEU A 164 -4.84 4.89 -8.40
CA LEU A 164 -3.76 5.14 -7.46
C LEU A 164 -2.81 3.94 -7.39
N GLU A 165 -3.33 2.71 -7.31
CA GLU A 165 -2.49 1.50 -7.27
C GLU A 165 -1.72 1.28 -8.57
N VAL A 166 -2.30 1.64 -9.73
CA VAL A 166 -1.57 1.59 -11.02
C VAL A 166 -0.35 2.52 -10.97
N CYS A 167 -0.52 3.73 -10.44
CA CYS A 167 0.59 4.64 -10.22
C CYS A 167 1.60 4.07 -9.21
N TRP A 168 1.16 3.44 -8.12
CA TRP A 168 2.07 2.85 -7.13
C TRP A 168 2.89 1.67 -7.67
N VAL A 169 2.29 0.82 -8.52
CA VAL A 169 3.05 -0.20 -9.25
C VAL A 169 4.12 0.45 -10.10
N ALA A 170 3.78 1.46 -10.90
CA ALA A 170 4.72 2.13 -11.79
C ALA A 170 5.85 2.84 -11.03
N ILE A 171 5.52 3.59 -9.98
CA ILE A 171 6.48 4.29 -9.11
C ILE A 171 7.43 3.28 -8.46
N SER A 172 6.89 2.17 -7.95
CA SER A 172 7.71 1.14 -7.28
C SER A 172 8.61 0.40 -8.27
N ALA A 173 8.11 0.07 -9.46
CA ALA A 173 8.90 -0.55 -10.53
C ALA A 173 10.03 0.36 -11.00
N TYR A 174 9.75 1.64 -11.24
CA TYR A 174 10.78 2.63 -11.56
C TYR A 174 11.83 2.75 -10.44
N GLY A 175 11.38 2.77 -9.17
CA GLY A 175 12.26 2.82 -8.01
C GLY A 175 13.14 1.59 -7.86
N VAL A 176 12.68 0.40 -8.26
CA VAL A 176 13.52 -0.81 -8.34
C VAL A 176 14.56 -0.62 -9.43
N TYR A 177 14.14 -0.33 -10.66
CA TYR A 177 15.03 -0.16 -11.82
C TYR A 177 16.15 0.85 -11.54
N ALA A 178 15.80 2.05 -11.05
CA ALA A 178 16.75 3.13 -10.77
C ALA A 178 17.76 2.81 -9.65
N ARG A 179 17.55 1.72 -8.90
CA ARG A 179 18.40 1.30 -7.77
C ARG A 179 19.04 -0.06 -7.98
N MET A 180 18.82 -0.71 -9.13
CA MET A 180 19.47 -1.97 -9.45
C MET A 180 20.99 -1.79 -9.62
N ASP A 181 21.43 -0.63 -10.11
CA ASP A 181 22.85 -0.32 -10.31
C ASP A 181 23.62 -0.11 -8.99
N GLU A 182 22.93 0.20 -7.88
CA GLU A 182 23.52 0.32 -6.54
C GLU A 182 23.86 -1.06 -5.92
N VAL A 183 23.41 -2.16 -6.53
CA VAL A 183 23.57 -3.55 -6.00
C VAL A 183 24.92 -4.16 -6.39
N HIS A 184 25.70 -3.51 -7.26
CA HIS A 184 27.00 -4.02 -7.73
C HIS A 184 28.18 -3.83 -6.76
N LEU A 185 27.95 -3.41 -5.51
CA LEU A 185 28.97 -3.40 -4.45
C LEU A 185 28.78 -4.57 -3.48
N ILE A 186 28.79 -5.79 -4.03
CA ILE A 186 29.15 -6.98 -3.26
C ILE A 186 30.51 -7.43 -3.81
N ASP A 187 31.57 -6.86 -3.23
CA ASP A 187 32.87 -7.53 -3.15
C ASP A 187 32.78 -8.67 -2.11
#